data_AF-M0KUN9-F1
#
_entry.id   AF-M0KUN9-F1
#
_cell.length_a   1.000
_cell.length_b   1.000
_cell.length_c   1.000
_cell.angle_alpha   90.00
_cell.angle_beta   90.00
_cell.angle_gamma   90.00
#
_symmetry.space_group_name_H-M   'P 1'
#
loop_
_entity.id
_entity.type
_entity.pdbx_description
1 polymer ?
#
loop_
_entity_poly.entity_id
_entity_poly.type
_entity_poly.pdbx_seq_one_letter_code
_entity_poly.pdbx_strand_id
1 'polypeptide(L)'
;MPEIEITDTQQDDLTTIREDLEDAFIETYGHIRTQDVVDYLLDTYTPPDQLEDEQGLSRTDYERLASAEYPELQHIASEVPDVPGSGIEADEMRGKLLAALGTSELADRLADIEPEKRANEGGEEAAAGPTRPGNTPNDGRDVAQNGTPTQTTPSSDTIESADAAESNAAVDDTPSDTLSAANRLLTEHDEKWTRSDETDEPYEVTLPDGSTVSARTKDDVRKLLFQNY
;
A
#
# COMPACT_ATOMS: atom_id res chain seq x y z
N MET A 1 17.96 17.30 -14.29
CA MET A 1 18.01 16.55 -13.02
C MET A 1 17.47 15.17 -13.30
N PRO A 2 17.95 14.12 -12.63
CA PRO A 2 17.33 12.80 -12.76
C PRO A 2 15.87 12.88 -12.31
N GLU A 3 15.01 12.16 -13.02
CA GLU A 3 13.58 12.06 -12.71
C GLU A 3 13.33 10.73 -11.98
N ILE A 4 12.43 10.75 -11.00
CA ILE A 4 12.01 9.59 -10.22
C ILE A 4 10.49 9.55 -10.29
N GLU A 5 9.94 8.41 -10.70
CA GLU A 5 8.50 8.15 -10.65
C GLU A 5 8.12 7.67 -9.25
N ILE A 6 7.05 8.24 -8.70
CA ILE A 6 6.48 7.88 -7.40
C ILE A 6 5.01 7.50 -7.58
N THR A 7 4.47 6.75 -6.63
CA THR A 7 3.04 6.43 -6.63
C THR A 7 2.20 7.62 -6.18
N ASP A 8 0.92 7.64 -6.52
CA ASP A 8 -0.02 8.68 -6.08
C ASP A 8 -0.07 8.75 -4.54
N THR A 9 -0.07 7.60 -3.86
CA THR A 9 -0.01 7.55 -2.38
C THR A 9 1.25 8.20 -1.82
N GLN A 10 2.42 7.95 -2.43
CA GLN A 10 3.67 8.60 -2.02
C GLN A 10 3.62 10.11 -2.26
N GLN A 11 2.96 10.55 -3.33
CA GLN A 11 2.77 11.96 -3.61
C GLN A 11 1.85 12.64 -2.59
N ASP A 12 0.77 11.95 -2.19
CA ASP A 12 -0.13 12.42 -1.13
C ASP A 12 0.61 12.50 0.20
N ASP A 13 1.36 11.48 0.58
CA ASP A 13 2.16 11.46 1.82
C ASP A 13 3.18 12.61 1.84
N LEU A 14 3.91 12.84 0.75
CA LEU A 14 4.85 13.96 0.63
C LEU A 14 4.14 15.32 0.68
N THR A 15 2.90 15.40 0.19
CA THR A 15 2.08 16.62 0.26
C THR A 15 1.65 16.91 1.68
N THR A 16 1.22 15.90 2.43
CA THR A 16 0.89 16.06 3.86
C THR A 16 2.11 16.52 4.66
N ILE A 17 3.27 15.87 4.47
CA ILE A 17 4.50 16.28 5.17
C ILE A 17 4.90 17.71 4.80
N ARG A 18 4.73 18.10 3.52
CA ARG A 18 4.99 19.48 3.08
C ARG A 18 4.10 20.47 3.84
N GLU A 19 2.81 20.22 3.93
CA GLU A 19 1.85 21.09 4.62
C GLU A 19 2.18 21.21 6.11
N ASP A 20 2.51 20.10 6.77
CA ASP A 20 2.94 20.09 8.17
C ASP A 20 4.21 20.92 8.39
N LEU A 21 5.19 20.81 7.49
CA LEU A 21 6.43 21.58 7.55
C LEU A 21 6.20 23.07 7.24
N GLU A 22 5.29 23.38 6.30
CA GLU A 22 4.90 24.76 6.00
C GLU A 22 4.27 25.39 7.24
N ASP A 23 3.28 24.75 7.85
CA ASP A 23 2.63 25.24 9.06
C ASP A 23 3.59 25.38 10.24
N ALA A 24 4.56 24.48 10.38
CA ALA A 24 5.50 24.48 11.49
C ALA A 24 6.63 25.52 11.36
N PHE A 25 7.18 25.70 10.16
CA PHE A 25 8.43 26.44 9.94
C PHE A 25 8.30 27.67 9.05
N ILE A 26 7.22 27.78 8.28
CA ILE A 26 7.03 28.82 7.29
C ILE A 26 5.84 29.70 7.67
N GLU A 27 6.13 30.97 7.93
CA GLU A 27 5.08 31.96 8.16
C GLU A 27 4.43 32.40 6.82
N THR A 28 3.55 33.40 6.87
CA THR A 28 2.56 33.82 5.85
C THR A 28 3.01 33.95 4.38
N TYR A 29 4.30 33.94 4.06
CA TYR A 29 4.80 34.23 2.70
C TYR A 29 5.82 33.23 2.14
N GLY A 30 6.10 32.11 2.80
CA GLY A 30 6.95 31.07 2.23
C GLY A 30 6.14 29.86 1.75
N HIS A 31 6.80 29.02 0.96
CA HIS A 31 6.32 27.69 0.59
C HIS A 31 7.50 26.74 0.54
N ILE A 32 7.26 25.46 0.81
CA ILE A 32 8.24 24.38 0.78
C ILE A 32 8.09 23.63 -0.53
N ARG A 33 9.20 23.36 -1.21
CA ARG A 33 9.18 22.54 -2.43
C ARG A 33 9.22 21.08 -2.04
N THR A 34 8.74 20.21 -2.90
CA THR A 34 8.85 18.75 -2.71
C THR A 34 10.31 18.31 -2.50
N GLN A 35 11.27 18.99 -3.14
CA GLN A 35 12.70 18.74 -2.93
C GLN A 35 13.12 19.00 -1.48
N ASP A 36 12.66 20.10 -0.88
CA ASP A 36 12.99 20.47 0.50
C ASP A 36 12.41 19.44 1.49
N VAL A 37 11.23 18.87 1.19
CA VAL A 37 10.64 17.76 1.98
C VAL A 37 11.51 16.51 1.91
N VAL A 38 11.97 16.14 0.70
CA VAL A 38 12.85 14.99 0.51
C VAL A 38 14.18 15.21 1.24
N ASP A 39 14.77 16.41 1.13
CA ASP A 39 16.00 16.76 1.83
C ASP A 39 15.81 16.66 3.35
N TYR A 40 14.69 17.17 3.88
CA TYR A 40 14.34 17.02 5.30
C TYR A 40 14.24 15.55 5.74
N LEU A 41 13.60 14.70 4.93
CA LEU A 41 13.48 13.26 5.23
C LEU A 41 14.84 12.56 5.20
N LEU A 42 15.72 12.94 4.28
CA LEU A 42 17.07 12.40 4.18
C LEU A 42 17.95 12.85 5.34
N ASP A 43 17.85 14.11 5.77
CA ASP A 43 18.59 14.64 6.91
C ASP A 43 18.11 14.06 8.25
N THR A 44 16.82 13.69 8.33
CA THR A 44 16.23 13.07 9.53
C THR A 44 16.40 11.54 9.53
N TYR A 45 16.81 10.94 8.41
CA TYR A 45 16.99 9.50 8.33
C TYR A 45 18.19 9.04 9.15
N THR A 46 17.92 8.29 10.22
CA THR A 46 18.96 7.56 10.95
C THR A 46 19.07 6.14 10.38
N PRO A 47 20.23 5.72 9.86
CA PRO A 47 20.45 4.36 9.40
C PRO A 47 20.23 3.34 10.53
N PRO A 48 19.73 2.12 10.22
CA PRO A 48 19.47 1.10 11.23
C PRO A 48 20.72 0.76 12.03
N ASP A 49 21.88 0.59 11.38
CA ASP A 49 23.14 0.26 12.07
C ASP A 49 23.53 1.34 13.10
N GLN A 50 23.23 2.60 12.80
CA GLN A 50 23.49 3.72 13.72
C GLN A 50 22.44 3.82 14.82
N LEU A 51 21.18 3.43 14.53
CA LEU A 51 20.15 3.25 15.56
C LEU A 51 20.55 2.15 16.55
N GLU A 52 21.21 1.08 16.11
CA GLU A 52 21.72 0.03 17.00
C GLU A 52 22.76 0.60 17.99
N ASP A 53 23.65 1.47 17.51
CA ASP A 53 24.67 2.13 18.34
C ASP A 53 24.09 3.19 19.28
N GLU A 54 23.10 3.98 18.83
CA GLU A 54 22.52 5.09 19.61
C GLU A 54 21.47 4.63 20.63
N GLN A 55 20.65 3.64 20.29
CA GLN A 55 19.59 3.10 21.14
C GLN A 55 20.01 1.83 21.88
N GLY A 56 21.17 1.24 21.53
CA GLY A 56 21.61 -0.05 22.06
C GLY A 56 20.73 -1.22 21.62
N LEU A 57 19.90 -1.04 20.58
CA LEU A 57 18.88 -2.00 20.14
C LEU A 57 19.24 -2.58 18.78
N SER A 58 19.52 -3.88 18.72
CA SER A 58 19.79 -4.55 17.45
C SER A 58 18.50 -4.90 16.71
N ARG A 59 18.60 -5.16 15.40
CA ARG A 59 17.49 -5.76 14.62
C ARG A 59 16.91 -7.01 15.29
N THR A 60 17.76 -7.84 15.91
CA THR A 60 17.34 -9.06 16.61
C THR A 60 16.48 -8.74 17.84
N ASP A 61 16.70 -7.61 18.49
CA ASP A 61 15.90 -7.19 19.64
C ASP A 61 14.51 -6.76 19.20
N TYR A 62 14.40 -5.98 18.12
CA TYR A 62 13.11 -5.64 17.53
C TYR A 62 12.33 -6.89 17.07
N GLU A 63 13.02 -7.85 16.45
CA GLU A 63 12.42 -9.12 16.06
C GLU A 63 11.93 -9.91 17.28
N ARG A 64 12.75 -9.99 18.35
CA ARG A 64 12.37 -10.65 19.61
C ARG A 64 11.15 -10.00 20.23
N LEU A 65 11.08 -8.66 20.27
CA LEU A 65 9.92 -7.93 20.76
C LEU A 65 8.67 -8.27 19.95
N ALA A 66 8.76 -8.23 18.63
CA ALA A 66 7.65 -8.49 17.73
C ALA A 66 7.16 -9.95 17.83
N SER A 67 8.07 -10.91 18.02
CA SER A 67 7.76 -12.34 18.12
C SER A 67 7.54 -12.84 19.55
N ALA A 68 7.59 -11.96 20.56
CA ALA A 68 7.47 -12.37 21.96
C ALA A 68 6.09 -12.99 22.22
N GLU A 69 6.07 -14.21 22.75
CA GLU A 69 4.84 -14.95 22.98
C GLU A 69 4.21 -14.58 24.34
N TYR A 70 2.91 -14.84 24.48
CA TYR A 70 2.17 -14.52 25.71
C TYR A 70 2.85 -14.99 27.02
N PRO A 71 3.42 -16.21 27.11
CA PRO A 71 4.07 -16.66 28.35
C PRO A 71 5.34 -15.88 28.71
N GLU A 72 6.06 -15.37 27.71
CA GLU A 72 7.28 -14.55 27.90
C GLU A 72 6.86 -13.15 28.39
N LEU A 73 5.88 -12.54 27.74
CA LEU A 73 5.33 -11.24 28.13
C LEU A 73 4.68 -11.30 29.53
N GLN A 74 3.98 -12.39 29.86
CA GLN A 74 3.35 -12.57 31.17
C GLN A 74 4.38 -12.64 32.30
N HIS A 75 5.53 -13.30 32.07
CA HIS A 75 6.60 -13.36 33.07
C HIS A 75 7.07 -11.95 33.42
N ILE A 76 7.37 -11.14 32.40
CA ILE A 76 7.81 -9.75 32.59
C ILE A 76 6.71 -8.90 33.22
N ALA A 77 5.47 -9.02 32.75
CA ALA A 77 4.33 -8.29 33.30
C ALA A 77 4.08 -8.60 34.78
N SER A 78 4.41 -9.80 35.27
CA SER A 78 4.28 -10.12 36.69
C SER A 78 5.25 -9.33 37.58
N GLU A 79 6.36 -8.85 37.02
CA GLU A 79 7.37 -8.05 37.71
C GLU A 79 7.14 -6.54 37.54
N VAL A 80 6.30 -6.13 36.58
CA VAL A 80 5.99 -4.73 36.29
C VAL A 80 4.65 -4.35 36.93
N PRO A 81 4.63 -3.49 37.97
CA PRO A 81 3.41 -3.22 38.75
C PRO A 81 2.28 -2.56 37.94
N ASP A 82 2.62 -1.82 36.88
CA ASP A 82 1.67 -1.06 36.08
C ASP A 82 1.05 -1.88 34.92
N VAL A 83 1.47 -3.14 34.74
CA VAL A 83 1.00 -4.01 33.66
C VAL A 83 0.21 -5.18 34.23
N PRO A 84 -1.05 -5.40 33.78
CA PRO A 84 -1.79 -6.59 34.18
C PRO A 84 -1.10 -7.87 33.69
N GLY A 85 -0.72 -8.75 34.62
CA GLY A 85 -0.11 -10.04 34.29
C GLY A 85 -1.08 -11.08 33.70
N SER A 86 -2.37 -10.77 33.56
CA SER A 86 -3.36 -11.62 32.89
C SER A 86 -4.62 -10.85 32.49
N GLY A 87 -5.46 -11.47 31.65
CA GLY A 87 -6.77 -10.92 31.27
C GLY A 87 -6.71 -9.90 30.12
N ILE A 88 -5.56 -9.75 29.49
CA ILE A 88 -5.34 -8.94 28.29
C ILE A 88 -4.64 -9.80 27.23
N GLU A 89 -4.80 -9.44 25.96
CA GLU A 89 -4.17 -10.16 24.85
C GLU A 89 -2.66 -9.86 24.78
N ALA A 90 -1.90 -10.71 24.08
CA ALA A 90 -0.44 -10.58 23.98
C ALA A 90 -0.02 -9.23 23.38
N ASP A 91 -0.71 -8.75 22.35
CA ASP A 91 -0.40 -7.47 21.71
C ASP A 91 -0.68 -6.28 22.65
N GLU A 92 -1.78 -6.34 23.42
CA GLU A 92 -2.08 -5.31 24.43
C GLU A 92 -1.04 -5.33 25.56
N MET A 93 -0.62 -6.53 26.00
CA MET A 93 0.43 -6.68 27.01
C MET A 93 1.76 -6.13 26.52
N ARG A 94 2.14 -6.43 25.26
CA ARG A 94 3.35 -5.88 24.63
C ARG A 94 3.30 -4.36 24.58
N GLY A 95 2.19 -3.77 24.16
CA GLY A 95 2.00 -2.32 24.14
C GLY A 95 2.13 -1.67 25.52
N LYS A 96 1.54 -2.28 26.55
CA LYS A 96 1.65 -1.79 27.94
C LYS A 96 3.07 -1.93 28.51
N LEU A 97 3.75 -3.04 28.23
CA LEU A 97 5.14 -3.25 28.64
C LEU A 97 6.07 -2.26 27.95
N LEU A 98 5.87 -2.00 26.65
CA LEU A 98 6.59 -0.96 25.91
C LEU A 98 6.37 0.44 26.50
N ALA A 99 5.15 0.76 26.91
CA ALA A 99 4.85 2.04 27.54
C ALA A 99 5.47 2.17 28.94
N ALA A 100 5.55 1.08 29.71
CA ALA A 100 6.05 1.09 31.08
C ALA A 100 7.59 1.00 31.18
N LEU A 101 8.22 0.13 30.38
CA LEU A 101 9.66 -0.17 30.43
C LEU A 101 10.46 0.53 29.32
N GLY A 102 9.82 0.84 28.19
CA GLY A 102 10.51 1.23 26.97
C GLY A 102 10.99 0.03 26.14
N THR A 103 11.49 0.30 24.93
CA THR A 103 11.91 -0.73 23.96
C THR A 103 13.18 -1.47 24.37
N SER A 104 14.19 -0.75 24.86
CA SER A 104 15.49 -1.32 25.28
C SER A 104 15.35 -2.23 26.49
N GLU A 105 14.78 -1.75 27.59
CA GLU A 105 14.62 -2.55 28.81
C GLU A 105 13.74 -3.79 28.58
N LEU A 106 12.68 -3.67 27.77
CA LEU A 106 11.85 -4.83 27.42
C LEU A 106 12.63 -5.85 26.58
N ALA A 107 13.49 -5.39 25.67
CA ALA A 107 14.35 -6.26 24.87
C ALA A 107 15.34 -7.03 25.74
N ASP A 108 15.98 -6.34 26.67
CA ASP A 108 16.94 -6.93 27.60
C ASP A 108 16.27 -8.00 28.46
N ARG A 109 15.09 -7.71 29.05
CA ARG A 109 14.35 -8.70 29.84
C ARG A 109 13.87 -9.90 29.03
N LEU A 110 13.47 -9.68 27.77
CA LEU A 110 13.14 -10.77 26.87
C LEU A 110 14.37 -11.60 26.49
N ALA A 111 15.56 -11.00 26.43
CA ALA A 111 16.81 -11.70 26.18
C ALA A 111 17.25 -12.56 27.38
N ASP A 112 16.97 -12.09 28.61
CA ASP A 112 17.27 -12.80 29.85
C ASP A 112 16.34 -14.00 30.11
N ILE A 113 15.15 -14.04 29.49
CA ILE A 113 14.27 -15.21 29.53
C ILE A 113 14.92 -16.31 28.67
N GLU A 114 15.74 -17.13 29.31
CA GLU A 114 16.46 -18.21 28.64
C GLU A 114 15.54 -19.09 27.78
N PRO A 115 16.01 -19.53 26.60
CA PRO A 115 15.23 -20.38 25.69
C PRO A 115 14.89 -21.77 26.28
N GLU A 116 15.34 -22.11 27.49
CA GLU A 116 15.02 -23.38 28.15
C GLU A 116 13.52 -23.56 28.44
N LYS A 117 12.73 -22.48 28.47
CA LYS A 117 11.26 -22.58 28.54
C LYS A 117 10.61 -22.96 27.19
N ARG A 118 11.26 -22.68 26.03
CA ARG A 118 10.77 -23.10 24.70
C ARG A 118 10.79 -24.62 24.49
N ALA A 119 11.62 -25.34 25.25
CA ALA A 119 11.73 -26.80 25.15
C ALA A 119 10.76 -27.56 26.08
N ASN A 120 10.21 -26.92 27.13
CA ASN A 120 9.46 -27.62 28.18
C ASN A 120 7.93 -27.49 28.06
N GLU A 121 7.41 -26.70 27.13
CA GLU A 121 5.95 -26.57 26.90
C GLU A 121 5.47 -27.22 25.59
N GLY A 122 6.38 -27.76 24.77
CA GLY A 122 6.06 -28.44 23.48
C GLY A 122 6.18 -29.97 23.49
N GLY A 123 6.37 -30.59 24.66
CA GLY A 123 6.99 -31.91 24.76
C GLY A 123 6.20 -32.99 25.49
N GLU A 124 4.86 -33.02 25.47
CA GLU A 124 4.11 -34.11 26.11
C GLU A 124 2.72 -34.34 25.47
N GLU A 125 2.68 -35.11 24.37
CA GLU A 125 1.72 -36.21 24.15
C GLU A 125 2.06 -36.98 22.84
N ALA A 126 3.21 -37.66 22.84
CA ALA A 126 3.46 -38.78 21.94
C ALA A 126 2.92 -40.06 22.58
N ALA A 127 1.60 -40.27 22.51
CA ALA A 127 1.00 -41.56 22.82
C ALA A 127 1.19 -42.52 21.64
N ALA A 128 2.24 -43.33 21.74
CA ALA A 128 2.52 -44.45 20.87
C ALA A 128 1.42 -45.54 20.94
N GLY A 129 1.01 -46.05 19.79
CA GLY A 129 0.28 -47.32 19.65
C GLY A 129 0.18 -47.77 18.19
N PRO A 130 0.34 -49.06 17.87
CA PRO A 130 1.35 -49.48 16.90
C PRO A 130 0.80 -49.95 15.55
N THR A 131 1.67 -49.96 14.54
CA THR A 131 1.44 -50.53 13.21
C THR A 131 1.62 -52.05 13.19
N ARG A 132 0.88 -52.71 12.28
CA ARG A 132 1.27 -53.83 11.37
C ARG A 132 0.57 -55.20 11.62
N PRO A 133 0.56 -56.17 10.66
CA PRO A 133 -0.06 -56.26 9.31
C PRO A 133 -1.01 -57.48 9.12
N GLY A 134 -1.75 -57.51 7.99
CA GLY A 134 -1.86 -58.69 7.09
C GLY A 134 -2.92 -59.77 7.37
N ASN A 135 -3.94 -59.87 6.49
CA ASN A 135 -4.22 -61.05 5.63
C ASN A 135 -5.62 -60.99 4.98
N THR A 136 -5.64 -61.18 3.66
CA THR A 136 -6.79 -61.58 2.83
C THR A 136 -7.03 -63.10 2.95
N PRO A 137 -8.26 -63.61 2.78
CA PRO A 137 -8.73 -64.14 1.48
C PRO A 137 -10.21 -63.81 1.18
N ASN A 138 -10.57 -63.33 -0.01
CA ASN A 138 -10.94 -64.05 -1.24
C ASN A 138 -12.15 -64.99 -1.14
N ASP A 139 -13.29 -64.54 -1.68
CA ASP A 139 -14.27 -65.29 -2.51
C ASP A 139 -15.33 -64.25 -2.95
N GLY A 140 -15.78 -64.07 -4.19
CA GLY A 140 -15.60 -64.72 -5.47
C GLY A 140 -16.83 -64.34 -6.35
N ARG A 141 -16.57 -63.99 -7.62
CA ARG A 141 -17.50 -63.98 -8.78
C ARG A 141 -18.47 -62.79 -8.93
N ASP A 142 -18.76 -62.23 -10.12
CA ASP A 142 -18.41 -62.58 -11.51
C ASP A 142 -18.75 -61.43 -12.49
N VAL A 143 -17.97 -61.31 -13.58
CA VAL A 143 -18.19 -60.76 -14.96
C VAL A 143 -18.93 -59.41 -15.20
N ALA A 144 -18.58 -58.52 -16.15
CA ALA A 144 -17.96 -58.70 -17.47
C ALA A 144 -17.28 -57.41 -18.01
N GLN A 145 -16.19 -57.63 -18.75
CA GLN A 145 -15.63 -56.93 -19.94
C GLN A 145 -16.26 -55.60 -20.42
N ASN A 146 -15.43 -54.59 -20.75
CA ASN A 146 -14.75 -54.47 -22.07
C ASN A 146 -13.95 -53.13 -22.22
N GLY A 147 -12.73 -53.20 -22.79
CA GLY A 147 -12.19 -52.21 -23.76
C GLY A 147 -11.40 -50.97 -23.29
N THR A 148 -10.07 -51.09 -23.16
CA THR A 148 -9.04 -50.02 -23.30
C THR A 148 -8.87 -49.62 -24.79
N PRO A 149 -7.95 -48.70 -25.23
CA PRO A 149 -7.25 -47.56 -24.59
C PRO A 149 -7.24 -46.26 -25.46
N THR A 150 -6.68 -45.15 -24.95
CA THR A 150 -5.54 -44.41 -25.57
C THR A 150 -5.61 -42.87 -25.44
N GLN A 151 -4.48 -42.34 -24.98
CA GLN A 151 -3.86 -41.01 -25.09
C GLN A 151 -4.40 -40.04 -26.17
N THR A 152 -4.31 -38.74 -25.88
CA THR A 152 -3.41 -37.75 -26.54
C THR A 152 -3.99 -36.33 -26.42
N THR A 153 -3.18 -35.37 -25.96
CA THR A 153 -3.38 -33.92 -26.07
C THR A 153 -3.44 -33.49 -27.54
N PRO A 154 -4.09 -32.36 -27.89
CA PRO A 154 -3.28 -31.24 -28.38
C PRO A 154 -3.81 -29.83 -28.05
N SER A 155 -2.92 -28.87 -28.29
CA SER A 155 -3.00 -27.43 -28.14
C SER A 155 -3.81 -26.68 -29.23
N SER A 156 -4.03 -25.39 -28.91
CA SER A 156 -4.02 -24.19 -29.76
C SER A 156 -5.30 -23.62 -30.41
N ASP A 157 -5.52 -22.36 -30.03
CA ASP A 157 -5.90 -21.16 -30.80
C ASP A 157 -7.23 -21.11 -31.57
N THR A 158 -8.02 -20.05 -31.31
CA THR A 158 -8.27 -18.94 -32.27
C THR A 158 -9.41 -18.01 -31.79
N ILE A 159 -9.06 -16.73 -31.69
CA ILE A 159 -9.85 -15.47 -31.71
C ILE A 159 -11.23 -15.49 -32.40
N GLU A 160 -12.20 -14.77 -31.83
CA GLU A 160 -13.19 -14.02 -32.61
C GLU A 160 -13.73 -12.79 -31.83
N SER A 161 -13.71 -11.64 -32.50
CA SER A 161 -14.27 -10.35 -32.09
C SER A 161 -15.63 -10.11 -32.76
N ALA A 162 -16.56 -9.47 -32.04
CA ALA A 162 -17.68 -8.62 -32.49
C ALA A 162 -18.70 -8.54 -31.34
N ASP A 163 -19.43 -7.47 -31.03
CA ASP A 163 -19.54 -6.08 -31.48
C ASP A 163 -20.52 -5.38 -30.48
N ALA A 164 -20.56 -4.05 -30.55
CA ALA A 164 -21.28 -3.09 -29.70
C ALA A 164 -22.74 -3.38 -29.29
N ALA A 165 -23.13 -2.91 -28.09
CA ALA A 165 -24.08 -1.78 -27.93
C ALA A 165 -24.49 -1.51 -26.45
N GLU A 166 -24.16 -0.30 -26.00
CA GLU A 166 -24.95 0.66 -25.20
C GLU A 166 -25.59 0.34 -23.83
N SER A 167 -25.10 1.10 -22.86
CA SER A 167 -25.85 2.04 -22.00
C SER A 167 -26.78 1.49 -20.91
N ASN A 168 -26.34 1.62 -19.65
CA ASN A 168 -27.19 2.27 -18.64
C ASN A 168 -26.37 3.00 -17.57
N ALA A 169 -26.85 4.21 -17.27
CA ALA A 169 -26.20 5.24 -16.48
C ALA A 169 -26.06 4.89 -15.00
N ALA A 170 -24.87 5.17 -14.46
CA ALA A 170 -24.72 5.74 -13.13
C ALA A 170 -23.84 6.99 -13.31
N VAL A 171 -24.51 8.14 -13.41
CA VAL A 171 -23.86 9.45 -13.44
C VAL A 171 -23.37 9.73 -12.03
N ASP A 172 -22.11 9.39 -11.76
CA ASP A 172 -21.38 9.95 -10.64
C ASP A 172 -20.62 11.17 -11.20
N ASP A 173 -21.27 12.34 -11.11
CA ASP A 173 -20.74 13.61 -11.60
C ASP A 173 -19.64 14.08 -10.62
N THR A 174 -18.51 13.39 -10.66
CA THR A 174 -17.33 13.76 -9.87
C THR A 174 -16.64 14.96 -10.51
N PRO A 175 -16.05 15.88 -9.71
CA PRO A 175 -15.32 17.03 -10.24
C PRO A 175 -14.12 16.63 -11.12
N SER A 176 -13.66 15.38 -11.04
CA SER A 176 -12.58 14.84 -11.87
C SER A 176 -13.05 14.49 -13.29
N ASP A 177 -14.27 13.95 -13.45
CA ASP A 177 -14.81 13.58 -14.76
C ASP A 177 -15.18 14.81 -15.60
N THR A 178 -15.77 15.82 -14.96
CA THR A 178 -16.05 17.12 -15.60
C THR A 178 -14.77 17.82 -16.05
N LEU A 179 -13.69 17.78 -15.25
CA LEU A 179 -12.39 18.34 -15.60
C LEU A 179 -11.70 17.55 -16.73
N SER A 180 -11.88 16.22 -16.75
CA SER A 180 -11.34 15.33 -17.78
C SER A 180 -12.04 15.54 -19.14
N ALA A 181 -13.37 15.64 -19.14
CA ALA A 181 -14.15 16.03 -20.31
C ALA A 181 -13.75 17.44 -20.81
N ALA A 182 -13.55 18.36 -19.89
CA ALA A 182 -13.15 19.73 -20.14
C ALA A 182 -11.72 19.87 -20.72
N ASN A 183 -10.79 18.99 -20.35
CA ASN A 183 -9.44 18.90 -20.94
C ASN A 183 -9.44 18.17 -22.28
N ARG A 184 -10.31 17.17 -22.46
CA ARG A 184 -10.51 16.50 -23.74
C ARG A 184 -10.98 17.47 -24.83
N LEU A 185 -11.92 18.36 -24.52
CA LEU A 185 -12.42 19.38 -25.47
C LEU A 185 -11.32 20.34 -25.95
N LEU A 186 -10.43 20.77 -25.05
CA LEU A 186 -9.29 21.62 -25.42
C LEU A 186 -8.27 20.88 -26.29
N THR A 187 -8.11 19.58 -26.08
CA THR A 187 -7.17 18.74 -26.82
C THR A 187 -7.71 18.37 -28.20
N GLU A 188 -9.01 18.10 -28.30
CA GLU A 188 -9.69 17.78 -29.57
C GLU A 188 -9.73 18.98 -30.52
N HIS A 189 -9.79 20.20 -29.98
CA HIS A 189 -9.81 21.43 -30.75
C HIS A 189 -8.52 22.26 -30.62
N ASP A 190 -7.36 21.63 -30.37
CA ASP A 190 -6.07 22.35 -30.26
C ASP A 190 -5.74 23.16 -31.52
N GLU A 191 -6.16 22.68 -32.69
CA GLU A 191 -6.03 23.40 -33.96
C GLU A 191 -6.90 24.67 -34.06
N LYS A 192 -7.85 24.88 -33.15
CA LYS A 192 -8.78 26.03 -33.15
C LYS A 192 -8.39 27.11 -32.17
N TRP A 193 -7.51 26.84 -31.21
CA TRP A 193 -7.10 27.86 -30.24
C TRP A 193 -5.59 27.93 -30.10
N THR A 194 -5.06 29.14 -30.05
CA THR A 194 -3.63 29.39 -29.89
C THR A 194 -3.37 30.13 -28.60
N ARG A 195 -2.19 29.91 -28.01
CA ARG A 195 -1.70 30.71 -26.89
C ARG A 195 -0.65 31.68 -27.40
N SER A 196 -0.87 32.97 -27.15
CA SER A 196 0.01 34.06 -27.50
C SER A 196 0.51 34.70 -26.20
N ASP A 197 1.83 34.76 -25.99
CA ASP A 197 2.41 35.34 -24.75
C ASP A 197 2.66 36.87 -24.87
N GLU A 198 2.11 37.52 -25.91
CA GLU A 198 2.35 38.92 -26.26
C GLU A 198 1.25 39.88 -25.74
N THR A 199 0.12 39.36 -25.27
CA THR A 199 -1.08 40.13 -24.93
C THR A 199 -1.58 39.84 -23.51
N ASP A 200 -2.33 40.78 -22.92
CA ASP A 200 -3.03 40.60 -21.64
C ASP A 200 -4.13 39.50 -21.69
N GLU A 201 -4.56 39.14 -22.90
CA GLU A 201 -5.47 38.02 -23.19
C GLU A 201 -4.69 36.98 -24.01
N PRO A 202 -4.01 36.03 -23.33
CA PRO A 202 -3.01 35.19 -23.98
C PRO A 202 -3.61 34.02 -24.75
N TYR A 203 -4.93 33.88 -24.83
CA TYR A 203 -5.57 32.81 -25.58
C TYR A 203 -6.42 33.39 -26.70
N GLU A 204 -6.35 32.82 -27.89
CA GLU A 204 -7.16 33.22 -29.04
C GLU A 204 -7.86 32.00 -29.63
N VAL A 205 -9.16 32.11 -29.92
CA VAL A 205 -9.99 31.02 -30.47
C VAL A 205 -10.51 31.40 -31.84
N THR A 206 -10.30 30.52 -32.81
CA THR A 206 -10.86 30.62 -34.16
C THR A 206 -12.24 30.00 -34.18
N LEU A 207 -13.24 30.84 -34.41
CA LEU A 207 -14.64 30.46 -34.53
C LEU A 207 -14.93 29.81 -35.90
N PRO A 208 -16.03 29.04 -36.05
CA PRO A 208 -16.42 28.44 -37.32
C PRO A 208 -16.85 29.47 -38.38
N ASP A 209 -17.09 30.72 -37.99
CA ASP A 209 -17.35 31.85 -38.89
C ASP A 209 -16.05 32.46 -39.47
N GLY A 210 -14.88 31.97 -39.03
CA GLY A 210 -13.55 32.44 -39.44
C GLY A 210 -13.02 33.63 -38.64
N SER A 211 -13.75 34.13 -37.64
CA SER A 211 -13.31 35.20 -36.75
C SER A 211 -12.44 34.65 -35.61
N THR A 212 -11.54 35.48 -35.08
CA THR A 212 -10.76 35.15 -33.88
C THR A 212 -11.25 35.94 -32.67
N VAL A 213 -11.38 35.28 -31.52
CA VAL A 213 -11.80 35.89 -30.24
C VAL A 213 -10.72 35.66 -29.19
N SER A 214 -10.30 36.73 -28.53
CA SER A 214 -9.33 36.69 -27.44
C SER A 214 -10.00 36.31 -26.10
N ALA A 215 -9.25 35.61 -25.26
CA ALA A 215 -9.67 35.05 -23.99
C ALA A 215 -8.54 35.16 -22.96
N ARG A 216 -8.94 35.40 -21.71
CA ARG A 216 -7.99 35.58 -20.60
C ARG A 216 -7.61 34.25 -19.95
N THR A 217 -8.54 33.28 -19.95
CA THR A 217 -8.40 32.01 -19.24
C THR A 217 -8.73 30.83 -20.15
N LYS A 218 -8.16 29.65 -19.88
CA LYS A 218 -8.52 28.40 -20.58
C LYS A 218 -10.00 28.02 -20.42
N ASP A 219 -10.63 28.46 -19.34
CA ASP A 219 -12.07 28.27 -19.12
C ASP A 219 -12.91 29.10 -20.11
N ASP A 220 -12.47 30.32 -20.42
CA ASP A 220 -13.12 31.17 -21.43
C ASP A 220 -12.95 30.59 -22.84
N VAL A 221 -11.77 30.05 -23.16
CA VAL A 221 -11.52 29.29 -24.40
C VAL A 221 -12.48 28.11 -24.52
N ARG A 222 -12.63 27.34 -23.44
CA ARG A 222 -13.53 26.18 -23.41
C ARG A 222 -14.98 26.60 -23.62
N LYS A 223 -15.41 27.69 -22.99
CA LYS A 223 -16.76 28.24 -23.19
C LYS A 223 -16.99 28.68 -24.63
N LEU A 224 -16.00 29.30 -25.27
CA LEU A 224 -16.06 29.67 -26.69
C LEU A 224 -16.12 28.45 -27.61
N LEU A 225 -15.34 27.40 -27.32
CA LEU A 225 -15.40 26.14 -28.07
C LEU A 225 -16.77 25.46 -27.90
N PHE A 226 -17.23 25.28 -26.66
CA PHE A 226 -18.52 24.64 -26.37
C PHE A 226 -19.73 25.37 -26.97
N GLN A 227 -19.65 26.69 -27.14
CA GLN A 227 -20.74 27.47 -27.73
C GLN A 227 -20.77 27.38 -29.26
N ASN A 228 -19.65 27.00 -29.90
CA ASN A 228 -19.47 27.07 -31.35
C ASN A 228 -19.19 25.72 -32.03
N TYR A 229 -18.87 24.67 -31.26
CA TYR A 229 -18.58 23.31 -31.69
C TYR A 229 -19.27 22.31 -30.77
#